data_AF-A0A835ICP2-F1
#
_entry.id   AF-A0A835ICP2-F1
#
_cell.length_a   1.000
_cell.length_b   1.000
_cell.length_c   1.000
_cell.angle_alpha   90.00
_cell.angle_beta   90.00
_cell.angle_gamma   90.00
#
_symmetry.space_group_name_H-M   'P 1'
#
loop_
_entity.id
_entity.type
_entity.pdbx_description
1 polymer ?
#
loop_
_entity_poly.entity_id
_entity_poly.type
_entity_poly.pdbx_seq_one_letter_code
_entity_poly.pdbx_strand_id
1 'polypeptide(L)'
;MASLRSSMAFVLHVLVFCFLFHGSSAADQEQITKVCNRVPPKDFTFCNKTLFEDPRTPAATIQGLCTIASGLSIDLVRDTIDNIDGFLRNSTDPVINERLEYCRKNYASAYDDFYNAWKASLNNSFVDVVNSVRSGTSRGIDCLNGFRKRQFVETSPVAEMTYELVTFEGIIFSITQELLPSNGISEHGTSRGSLVGTHMIYILQTHTTLDGAKRTLQEIEGPPLLGLEE
;
A
#
# COMPACT_ATOMS: atom_id res chain seq x y z
N MET A 1 -34.08 -51.07 -3.58
CA MET A 1 -33.45 -50.29 -4.68
C MET A 1 -34.03 -48.88 -4.85
N ALA A 2 -35.27 -48.58 -4.42
CA ALA A 2 -35.85 -47.23 -4.53
C ALA A 2 -35.22 -46.17 -3.60
N SER A 3 -34.73 -46.54 -2.41
CA SER A 3 -34.16 -45.55 -1.46
C SER A 3 -32.76 -45.05 -1.84
N LEU A 4 -31.95 -45.84 -2.57
CA LEU A 4 -30.63 -45.40 -3.05
C LEU A 4 -30.74 -44.32 -4.13
N ARG A 5 -31.76 -44.39 -5.00
CA ARG A 5 -32.00 -43.40 -6.07
C ARG A 5 -32.39 -42.03 -5.52
N SER A 6 -33.16 -42.00 -4.43
CA SER A 6 -33.57 -40.74 -3.78
C SER A 6 -32.41 -40.03 -3.07
N SER A 7 -31.50 -40.80 -2.45
CA SER A 7 -30.31 -40.24 -1.79
C SER A 7 -29.34 -39.58 -2.77
N MET A 8 -29.08 -40.20 -3.93
CA MET A 8 -28.19 -39.62 -4.95
C MET A 8 -28.74 -38.33 -5.57
N ALA A 9 -30.07 -38.23 -5.75
CA ALA A 9 -30.70 -37.01 -6.27
C ALA A 9 -30.53 -35.81 -5.31
N PHE A 10 -30.57 -36.06 -4.00
CA PHE A 10 -30.39 -35.02 -2.98
C PHE A 10 -28.95 -34.50 -2.93
N VAL A 11 -27.96 -35.41 -2.99
CA VAL A 11 -26.53 -35.04 -3.03
C VAL A 11 -26.22 -34.22 -4.30
N LEU A 12 -26.78 -34.60 -5.44
CA LEU A 12 -26.60 -33.86 -6.69
C LEU A 12 -27.19 -32.44 -6.60
N HIS A 13 -28.37 -32.29 -5.98
CA HIS A 13 -28.98 -30.97 -5.78
C HIS A 13 -28.18 -30.08 -4.83
N VAL A 14 -27.65 -30.65 -3.73
CA VAL A 14 -26.79 -29.91 -2.80
C VAL A 14 -25.51 -29.45 -3.49
N LEU A 15 -24.87 -30.32 -4.28
CA LEU A 15 -23.67 -29.95 -5.04
C LEU A 15 -23.96 -28.84 -6.07
N VAL A 16 -25.05 -28.95 -6.84
CA VAL A 16 -25.46 -27.91 -7.80
C VAL A 16 -25.78 -26.59 -7.09
N PHE A 17 -26.47 -26.61 -5.95
CA PHE A 17 -26.70 -25.41 -5.15
C PHE A 17 -25.38 -24.83 -4.62
N CYS A 18 -24.43 -25.66 -4.17
CA CYS A 18 -23.13 -25.17 -3.74
C CYS A 18 -22.35 -24.48 -4.88
N PHE A 19 -22.40 -25.00 -6.10
CA PHE A 19 -21.76 -24.35 -7.26
C PHE A 19 -22.44 -23.04 -7.68
N LEU A 20 -23.75 -22.92 -7.49
CA LEU A 20 -24.50 -21.71 -7.83
C LEU A 20 -24.34 -20.58 -6.79
N PHE A 21 -23.99 -20.89 -5.55
CA PHE A 21 -23.84 -19.90 -4.47
C PHE A 21 -22.39 -19.41 -4.23
N HIS A 22 -21.37 -20.03 -4.82
CA HIS A 22 -19.97 -19.57 -4.74
C HIS A 22 -19.61 -18.58 -5.86
N GLY A 23 -20.48 -17.62 -6.14
CA GLY A 23 -20.32 -16.62 -7.21
C GLY A 23 -19.37 -15.46 -6.90
N SER A 24 -18.36 -15.65 -6.04
CA SER A 24 -17.28 -14.67 -5.91
C SER A 24 -16.19 -15.03 -6.91
N SER A 25 -16.25 -14.44 -8.11
CA SER A 25 -15.17 -14.59 -9.07
C SER A 25 -13.89 -13.98 -8.48
N ALA A 26 -12.79 -14.75 -8.52
CA ALA A 26 -11.47 -14.20 -8.25
C ALA A 26 -11.20 -13.01 -9.17
N ALA A 27 -10.41 -12.06 -8.68
CA ALA A 27 -9.91 -10.95 -9.47
C ALA A 27 -9.05 -11.52 -10.60
N ASP A 28 -9.50 -11.30 -11.84
CA ASP A 28 -8.72 -11.69 -13.01
C ASP A 28 -7.63 -10.66 -13.34
N GLN A 29 -6.80 -11.01 -14.32
CA GLN A 29 -5.70 -10.15 -14.78
C GLN A 29 -6.19 -8.78 -15.28
N GLU A 30 -7.38 -8.74 -15.88
CA GLU A 30 -7.97 -7.50 -16.39
C GLU A 30 -8.31 -6.57 -15.22
N GLN A 31 -8.87 -7.11 -14.14
CA GLN A 31 -9.20 -6.34 -12.94
C GLN A 31 -7.94 -5.80 -12.24
N ILE A 32 -6.87 -6.59 -12.14
CA ILE A 32 -5.58 -6.12 -11.59
C ILE A 32 -5.00 -5.00 -12.47
N THR A 33 -5.00 -5.21 -13.79
CA THR A 33 -4.53 -4.21 -14.75
C THR A 33 -5.32 -2.90 -14.64
N LYS A 34 -6.64 -2.98 -14.47
CA LYS A 34 -7.52 -1.83 -14.25
C LYS A 34 -7.18 -1.07 -12.97
N VAL A 35 -6.89 -1.78 -11.88
CA VAL A 35 -6.43 -1.18 -10.62
C VAL A 35 -5.09 -0.47 -10.84
N CYS A 36 -4.11 -1.14 -11.44
CA CYS A 36 -2.78 -0.59 -11.64
C CYS A 36 -2.73 0.56 -12.66
N ASN A 37 -3.69 0.66 -13.57
CA ASN A 37 -3.80 1.82 -14.47
C ASN A 37 -4.25 3.11 -13.76
N ARG A 38 -4.65 3.06 -12.48
CA ARG A 38 -5.05 4.23 -11.70
C ARG A 38 -3.93 4.80 -10.85
N VAL A 39 -2.88 4.03 -10.58
CA VAL A 39 -1.68 4.56 -9.94
C VAL A 39 -0.87 5.38 -10.96
N PRO A 40 0.04 6.26 -10.52
CA PRO A 40 0.90 6.99 -11.44
C PRO A 40 1.64 6.02 -12.39
N PRO A 41 1.91 6.41 -13.66
CA PRO A 41 2.51 5.50 -14.64
C PRO A 41 3.84 4.89 -14.18
N LYS A 42 4.63 5.62 -13.38
CA LYS A 42 5.90 5.13 -12.81
C LYS A 42 5.73 4.00 -11.78
N ASP A 43 4.55 3.90 -11.17
CA ASP A 43 4.24 2.92 -10.14
C ASP A 43 3.45 1.72 -10.69
N PHE A 44 3.08 1.73 -11.97
CA PHE A 44 2.34 0.65 -12.63
C PHE A 44 3.06 -0.70 -12.47
N THR A 45 4.36 -0.72 -12.75
CA THR A 45 5.17 -1.96 -12.67
C THR A 45 5.21 -2.49 -11.24
N PHE A 46 5.38 -1.61 -10.25
CA PHE A 46 5.34 -2.00 -8.84
C PHE A 46 3.96 -2.57 -8.48
N CYS A 47 2.88 -1.88 -8.81
CA CYS A 47 1.51 -2.35 -8.56
C CYS A 47 1.25 -3.72 -9.16
N ASN A 48 1.56 -3.88 -10.46
CA ASN A 48 1.27 -5.11 -11.17
C ASN A 48 2.10 -6.26 -10.61
N LYS A 49 3.40 -6.04 -10.35
CA LYS A 49 4.29 -7.05 -9.76
C LYS A 49 3.81 -7.45 -8.36
N THR A 50 3.59 -6.48 -7.48
CA THR A 50 3.18 -6.69 -6.09
C THR A 50 1.88 -7.49 -5.99
N LEU A 51 0.88 -7.17 -6.82
CA LEU A 51 -0.39 -7.90 -6.79
C LEU A 51 -0.27 -9.26 -7.50
N PHE A 52 0.37 -9.32 -8.67
CA PHE A 52 0.40 -10.54 -9.48
C PHE A 52 1.30 -11.64 -8.89
N GLU A 53 2.44 -11.27 -8.29
CA GLU A 53 3.38 -12.23 -7.70
C GLU A 53 2.94 -12.72 -6.31
N ASP A 54 1.93 -12.09 -5.68
CA ASP A 54 1.41 -12.58 -4.42
C ASP A 54 0.63 -13.90 -4.63
N PRO A 55 1.03 -15.01 -3.98
CA PRO A 55 0.41 -16.32 -4.20
C PRO A 55 -1.06 -16.39 -3.76
N ARG A 56 -1.55 -15.40 -3.00
CA ARG A 56 -2.95 -15.31 -2.56
C ARG A 56 -3.85 -14.66 -3.60
N THR A 57 -3.29 -13.90 -4.53
CA THR A 57 -4.04 -13.14 -5.54
C THR A 57 -4.93 -13.98 -6.46
N PRO A 58 -4.51 -15.16 -6.97
CA PRO A 58 -5.35 -15.98 -7.86
C PRO A 58 -6.69 -16.41 -7.27
N ALA A 59 -6.83 -16.41 -5.94
CA ALA A 59 -8.07 -16.74 -5.24
C ALA A 59 -8.77 -15.51 -4.64
N ALA A 60 -8.17 -14.32 -4.74
CA ALA A 60 -8.65 -13.12 -4.08
C ALA A 60 -9.73 -12.43 -4.91
N THR A 61 -10.84 -12.03 -4.29
CA THR A 61 -11.76 -11.04 -4.89
C THR A 61 -11.12 -9.64 -4.88
N ILE A 62 -11.80 -8.62 -5.41
CA ILE A 62 -11.35 -7.23 -5.25
C ILE A 62 -11.21 -6.81 -3.77
N GLN A 63 -12.08 -7.31 -2.88
CA GLN A 63 -11.94 -7.15 -1.43
C GLN A 63 -10.71 -7.89 -0.90
N GLY A 64 -10.47 -9.10 -1.40
CA GLY A 64 -9.28 -9.88 -1.09
C GLY A 64 -7.98 -9.15 -1.49
N LEU A 65 -7.95 -8.52 -2.67
CA LEU A 65 -6.82 -7.68 -3.11
C LEU A 65 -6.56 -6.52 -2.15
N CYS A 66 -7.62 -5.86 -1.66
CA CYS A 66 -7.51 -4.80 -0.65
C CYS A 66 -6.86 -5.31 0.65
N THR A 67 -7.28 -6.51 1.07
CA THR A 67 -6.75 -7.18 2.26
C THR A 67 -5.29 -7.57 2.08
N ILE A 68 -4.93 -8.12 0.91
CA ILE A 68 -3.56 -8.49 0.56
C ILE A 68 -2.66 -7.25 0.55
N ALA A 69 -3.05 -6.19 -0.16
CA ALA A 69 -2.28 -4.96 -0.25
C ALA A 69 -2.08 -4.29 1.12
N SER A 70 -3.13 -4.27 1.96
CA SER A 70 -3.03 -3.77 3.34
C SER A 70 -2.09 -4.63 4.19
N GLY A 71 -2.11 -5.96 4.00
CA GLY A 71 -1.19 -6.87 4.67
C GLY A 71 0.27 -6.62 4.27
N LEU A 72 0.53 -6.51 2.97
CA LEU A 72 1.87 -6.23 2.44
C LEU A 72 2.41 -4.88 2.93
N SER A 73 1.56 -3.86 3.09
CA SER A 73 1.99 -2.59 3.68
C SER A 73 2.38 -2.69 5.17
N ILE A 74 1.80 -3.63 5.93
CA ILE A 74 2.22 -3.90 7.30
C ILE A 74 3.62 -4.52 7.31
N ASP A 75 3.85 -5.48 6.41
CA ASP A 75 5.16 -6.13 6.27
C ASP A 75 6.24 -5.09 5.92
N LEU A 76 5.98 -4.21 4.93
CA LEU A 76 6.88 -3.11 4.58
C LEU A 76 7.18 -2.19 5.78
N VAL A 77 6.15 -1.81 6.54
CA VAL A 77 6.32 -0.93 7.71
C VAL A 77 7.17 -1.61 8.79
N ARG A 78 6.95 -2.90 9.05
CA ARG A 78 7.77 -3.68 10.00
C ARG A 78 9.22 -3.75 9.55
N ASP A 79 9.46 -4.09 8.29
CA ASP A 79 10.80 -4.17 7.72
C ASP A 79 11.50 -2.79 7.77
N THR A 80 10.74 -1.71 7.61
CA THR A 80 11.28 -0.35 7.78
C THR A 80 11.69 -0.06 9.21
N ILE A 81 10.92 -0.49 10.21
CA ILE A 81 11.29 -0.37 11.63
C ILE A 81 12.60 -1.13 11.90
N ASP A 82 12.71 -2.35 11.41
CA ASP A 82 13.91 -3.18 11.58
C ASP A 82 15.15 -2.53 10.93
N ASN A 83 14.97 -1.92 9.76
CA ASN A 83 16.02 -1.15 9.08
C ASN A 83 16.43 0.09 9.89
N ILE A 84 15.46 0.83 10.45
CA ILE A 84 15.75 1.97 11.34
C ILE A 84 16.56 1.54 12.56
N ASP A 85 16.18 0.44 13.20
CA ASP A 85 16.94 -0.13 14.31
C ASP A 85 18.35 -0.56 13.88
N GLY A 86 18.51 -1.07 12.66
CA GLY A 86 19.80 -1.32 12.03
C GLY A 86 20.67 -0.05 11.91
N PHE A 87 20.10 1.03 11.38
CA PHE A 87 20.79 2.31 11.25
C PHE A 87 21.16 2.91 12.61
N LEU A 88 20.27 2.83 13.60
CA LEU A 88 20.52 3.31 14.97
C LEU A 88 21.69 2.62 15.63
N ARG A 89 21.85 1.29 15.42
CA ARG A 89 22.98 0.53 15.98
C ARG A 89 24.33 0.93 15.35
N ASN A 90 24.31 1.38 14.10
CA ASN A 90 25.53 1.64 13.33
C ASN A 90 25.92 3.12 13.29
N SER A 91 25.01 4.03 13.63
CA SER A 91 25.24 5.46 13.57
C SER A 91 25.87 6.02 14.85
N THR A 92 26.96 6.76 14.70
CA THR A 92 27.62 7.51 15.77
C THR A 92 27.21 8.99 15.80
N ASP A 93 26.50 9.47 14.78
CA ASP A 93 26.08 10.87 14.70
C ASP A 93 24.82 11.09 15.57
N PRO A 94 24.89 11.98 16.58
CA PRO A 94 23.78 12.20 17.50
C PRO A 94 22.56 12.84 16.81
N VAL A 95 22.75 13.66 15.78
CA VAL A 95 21.67 14.29 15.01
C VAL A 95 20.96 13.24 14.15
N ILE A 96 21.72 12.34 13.52
CA ILE A 96 21.13 11.20 12.80
C ILE A 96 20.38 10.28 13.74
N ASN A 97 20.93 9.97 14.90
CA ASN A 97 20.26 9.12 15.89
C ASN A 97 18.95 9.74 16.38
N GLU A 98 18.92 11.05 16.65
CA GLU A 98 17.69 11.76 17.02
C GLU A 98 16.61 11.66 15.92
N ARG A 99 17.02 11.84 14.65
CA ARG A 99 16.10 11.76 13.49
C ARG A 99 15.60 10.34 13.25
N LEU A 100 16.46 9.33 13.37
CA LEU A 100 16.09 7.93 13.25
C LEU A 100 15.16 7.50 14.38
N GLU A 101 15.37 7.97 15.61
CA GLU A 101 14.45 7.74 16.73
C GLU A 101 13.06 8.37 16.48
N TYR A 102 13.04 9.58 15.91
CA TYR A 102 11.79 10.21 15.48
C TYR A 102 11.10 9.38 14.39
N CYS A 103 11.84 8.89 13.41
CA CYS A 103 11.32 7.99 12.38
C CYS A 103 10.77 6.69 12.95
N ARG A 104 11.50 6.05 13.87
CA ARG A 104 11.08 4.81 14.52
C ARG A 104 9.72 4.95 15.19
N LYS A 105 9.52 6.04 15.93
CA LYS A 105 8.22 6.34 16.58
C LYS A 105 7.10 6.55 15.56
N ASN A 106 7.37 7.29 14.48
CA ASN A 106 6.39 7.50 13.43
C ASN A 106 6.02 6.19 12.72
N TYR A 107 6.99 5.35 12.38
CA TYR A 107 6.74 4.04 11.76
C TYR A 107 6.06 3.05 12.70
N ALA A 108 6.34 3.09 14.01
CA ALA A 108 5.58 2.31 15.00
C ALA A 108 4.09 2.71 15.02
N SER A 109 3.80 4.01 14.97
CA SER A 109 2.40 4.46 14.83
C SER A 109 1.83 4.20 13.42
N ALA A 110 2.66 4.16 12.38
CA ALA A 110 2.22 3.77 11.04
C ALA A 110 1.81 2.29 11.02
N TYR A 111 2.54 1.44 11.75
CA TYR A 111 2.21 0.02 11.89
C TYR A 111 0.79 -0.16 12.46
N ASP A 112 0.45 0.57 13.52
CA ASP A 112 -0.89 0.53 14.11
C ASP A 112 -1.97 0.96 13.11
N ASP A 113 -1.70 2.01 12.32
CA ASP A 113 -2.62 2.51 11.30
C ASP A 113 -2.80 1.50 10.15
N PHE A 114 -1.74 0.91 9.62
CA PHE A 114 -1.84 -0.12 8.58
C PHE A 114 -2.47 -1.42 9.10
N TYR A 115 -2.23 -1.77 10.36
CA TYR A 115 -2.93 -2.87 11.02
C TYR A 115 -4.44 -2.59 11.16
N ASN A 116 -4.81 -1.35 11.46
CA ASN A 116 -6.22 -0.93 11.45
C ASN A 116 -6.83 -0.97 10.05
N ALA A 117 -6.08 -0.55 9.01
CA ALA A 117 -6.50 -0.68 7.62
C ALA A 117 -6.77 -2.14 7.25
N TRP A 118 -5.86 -3.05 7.59
CA TRP A 118 -6.04 -4.47 7.34
C TRP A 118 -7.27 -5.04 8.07
N LYS A 119 -7.47 -4.74 9.35
CA LYS A 119 -8.70 -5.14 10.07
C LYS A 119 -9.97 -4.56 9.43
N ALA A 120 -9.94 -3.30 9.00
CA ALA A 120 -11.06 -2.67 8.33
C ALA A 120 -11.35 -3.34 6.98
N SER A 121 -10.33 -3.78 6.25
CA SER A 121 -10.48 -4.48 4.98
C SER A 121 -11.18 -5.83 5.15
N LEU A 122 -10.88 -6.57 6.22
CA LEU A 122 -11.57 -7.82 6.58
C LEU A 122 -13.05 -7.61 6.88
N ASN A 123 -13.40 -6.45 7.43
CA ASN A 123 -14.77 -6.07 7.76
C ASN A 123 -15.49 -5.32 6.62
N ASN A 124 -14.88 -5.21 5.44
CA ASN A 124 -15.37 -4.42 4.30
C ASN A 124 -15.63 -2.94 4.62
N SER A 125 -14.98 -2.38 5.65
CA SER A 125 -15.08 -0.96 5.99
C SER A 125 -14.07 -0.15 5.18
N PHE A 126 -14.30 0.00 3.87
CA PHE A 126 -13.31 0.58 2.95
C PHE A 126 -13.05 2.08 3.17
N VAL A 127 -13.99 2.80 3.78
CA VAL A 127 -13.74 4.19 4.23
C VAL A 127 -12.69 4.20 5.34
N ASP A 128 -12.78 3.28 6.30
CA ASP A 128 -11.81 3.16 7.39
C ASP A 128 -10.46 2.65 6.89
N VAL A 129 -10.44 1.79 5.86
CA VAL A 129 -9.21 1.40 5.15
C VAL A 129 -8.50 2.65 4.63
N VAL A 130 -9.19 3.48 3.83
CA VAL A 130 -8.60 4.68 3.24
C VAL A 130 -8.10 5.65 4.30
N ASN A 131 -8.90 5.89 5.35
CA ASN A 131 -8.52 6.79 6.44
C ASN A 131 -7.27 6.31 7.17
N SER A 132 -7.21 5.00 7.47
CA SER A 132 -6.11 4.39 8.21
C SER A 132 -4.83 4.36 7.36
N VAL A 133 -4.91 3.95 6.09
CA VAL A 133 -3.77 3.97 5.16
C VAL A 133 -3.21 5.38 5.02
N ARG A 134 -4.06 6.39 4.79
CA ARG A 134 -3.63 7.79 4.67
C ARG A 134 -2.91 8.26 5.93
N SER A 135 -3.45 7.92 7.11
CA SER A 135 -2.82 8.24 8.39
C SER A 135 -1.44 7.57 8.51
N GLY A 136 -1.35 6.29 8.19
CA GLY A 136 -0.09 5.53 8.20
C GLY A 136 0.96 6.13 7.26
N THR A 137 0.59 6.42 6.01
CA THR A 137 1.51 7.06 5.04
C THR A 137 1.98 8.43 5.51
N SER A 138 1.07 9.25 6.07
CA SER A 138 1.43 10.56 6.61
C SER A 138 2.55 10.48 7.65
N ARG A 139 2.57 9.44 8.48
CA ARG A 139 3.63 9.24 9.48
C ARG A 139 4.98 8.90 8.83
N GLY A 140 4.97 8.08 7.77
CA GLY A 140 6.18 7.85 6.95
C GLY A 140 6.71 9.15 6.34
N ILE A 141 5.81 9.99 5.82
CA ILE A 141 6.16 11.32 5.29
C ILE A 141 6.71 12.24 6.38
N ASP A 142 6.12 12.24 7.58
CA ASP A 142 6.59 13.03 8.71
C ASP A 142 8.01 12.63 9.11
N CYS A 143 8.34 11.34 9.11
CA CYS A 143 9.70 10.85 9.27
C CYS A 143 10.67 11.49 8.25
N LEU A 144 10.35 11.47 6.95
CA LEU A 144 11.21 12.11 5.95
C LEU A 144 11.35 13.62 6.13
N ASN A 145 10.26 14.29 6.51
CA ASN A 145 10.30 15.71 6.79
C ASN A 145 11.18 16.04 8.00
N GLY A 146 11.35 15.11 8.94
CA GLY A 146 12.32 15.21 10.04
C GLY A 146 13.77 15.37 9.58
N PHE A 147 14.15 14.73 8.47
CA PHE A 147 15.49 14.83 7.89
C PHE A 147 15.75 16.17 7.18
N ARG A 148 14.70 16.85 6.72
CA ARG A 148 14.79 18.11 5.95
C ARG A 148 14.93 19.38 6.79
N LYS A 149 14.83 19.30 8.12
CA LYS A 149 14.68 20.48 9.00
C LYS A 149 15.94 21.35 9.23
N ARG A 150 17.07 21.17 8.53
CA ARG A 150 18.31 21.99 8.73
C ARG A 150 19.08 22.28 7.44
N GLN A 151 20.08 23.18 7.53
CA GLN A 151 20.91 23.74 6.45
C GLN A 151 21.62 22.72 5.53
N PHE A 152 21.65 21.45 5.92
CA PHE A 152 22.07 20.34 5.07
C PHE A 152 20.90 19.38 4.92
N VAL A 153 20.43 19.23 3.67
CA VAL A 153 19.50 18.16 3.30
C VAL A 153 20.29 16.88 3.38
N GLU A 154 20.25 16.25 4.54
CA GLU A 154 20.78 14.91 4.71
C GLU A 154 19.73 13.93 4.23
N THR A 155 20.13 13.04 3.35
CA THR A 155 19.21 12.03 2.86
C THR A 155 18.75 11.16 4.01
N SER A 156 17.44 11.02 4.14
CA SER A 156 16.87 9.97 4.99
C SER A 156 17.21 8.58 4.43
N PRO A 157 17.86 7.70 5.21
CA PRO A 157 18.15 6.33 4.78
C PRO A 157 16.88 5.47 4.62
N VAL A 158 15.71 6.03 4.95
CA VAL A 158 14.41 5.36 4.77
C VAL A 158 13.54 5.97 3.65
N ALA A 159 14.10 6.87 2.83
CA ALA A 159 13.37 7.54 1.74
C ALA A 159 12.71 6.57 0.74
N GLU A 160 13.42 5.51 0.36
CA GLU A 160 12.89 4.51 -0.59
C GLU A 160 11.72 3.73 0.01
N MET A 161 11.83 3.28 1.26
CA MET A 161 10.75 2.58 1.96
C MET A 161 9.51 3.48 2.15
N THR A 162 9.70 4.78 2.41
CA THR A 162 8.58 5.72 2.44
C THR A 162 7.94 5.89 1.06
N TYR A 163 8.72 5.86 -0.02
CA TYR A 163 8.18 5.90 -1.38
C TYR A 163 7.32 4.68 -1.67
N GLU A 164 7.80 3.48 -1.34
CA GLU A 164 7.01 2.25 -1.50
C GLU A 164 5.71 2.30 -0.68
N LEU A 165 5.75 2.89 0.52
CA LEU A 165 4.57 3.09 1.36
C LEU A 165 3.51 3.98 0.69
N VAL A 166 3.94 5.09 0.07
CA VAL A 166 3.06 5.95 -0.73
C VAL A 166 2.50 5.19 -1.93
N THR A 167 3.30 4.35 -2.57
CA THR A 167 2.83 3.50 -3.67
C THR A 167 1.78 2.50 -3.19
N PHE A 168 1.96 1.86 -2.02
CA PHE A 168 0.94 1.01 -1.40
C PHE A 168 -0.36 1.76 -1.11
N GLU A 169 -0.30 3.00 -0.62
CA GLU A 169 -1.49 3.83 -0.47
C GLU A 169 -2.21 4.03 -1.81
N GLY A 170 -1.48 4.35 -2.87
CA GLY A 170 -2.05 4.51 -4.20
C GLY A 170 -2.75 3.25 -4.71
N ILE A 171 -2.16 2.08 -4.46
CA ILE A 171 -2.74 0.77 -4.82
C ILE A 171 -4.02 0.52 -4.03
N ILE A 172 -3.98 0.65 -2.70
CA ILE A 172 -5.14 0.40 -1.83
C ILE A 172 -6.28 1.38 -2.15
N PHE A 173 -5.96 2.64 -2.44
CA PHE A 173 -6.96 3.63 -2.88
C PHE A 173 -7.58 3.23 -4.22
N SER A 174 -6.77 2.80 -5.18
CA SER A 174 -7.25 2.34 -6.50
C SER A 174 -8.19 1.14 -6.40
N ILE A 175 -7.90 0.20 -5.48
CA ILE A 175 -8.74 -0.96 -5.17
C ILE A 175 -10.05 -0.51 -4.50
N THR A 176 -9.97 0.33 -3.46
CA THR A 176 -11.17 0.80 -2.73
C THR A 176 -12.12 1.61 -3.60
N GLN A 177 -11.64 2.29 -4.65
CA GLN A 177 -12.49 2.93 -5.65
C GLN A 177 -13.35 1.96 -6.46
N GLU A 178 -12.89 0.73 -6.70
CA GLU A 178 -13.70 -0.33 -7.32
C GLU A 178 -14.80 -0.83 -6.39
N LEU A 179 -14.56 -0.74 -5.08
CA LEU A 179 -15.43 -1.28 -4.04
C LEU A 179 -16.51 -0.29 -3.58
N LEU A 180 -16.24 1.02 -3.65
CA LEU A 180 -17.17 2.04 -3.19
C LEU A 180 -18.18 2.40 -4.29
N PRO A 181 -19.50 2.30 -4.01
CA PRO A 181 -20.54 2.68 -4.97
C PRO A 181 -20.48 4.18 -5.29
N SER A 182 -20.85 4.55 -6.52
CA SER A 182 -20.81 5.94 -7.01
C SER A 182 -21.62 6.94 -6.18
N ASN A 183 -22.59 6.44 -5.41
CA ASN A 183 -23.61 7.24 -4.72
C ASN A 183 -23.50 7.18 -3.18
N GLY A 184 -22.48 6.53 -2.62
CA GLY A 184 -22.36 6.24 -1.19
C GLY A 184 -21.55 7.23 -0.34
N ILE A 185 -21.10 8.37 -0.89
CA ILE A 185 -20.38 9.40 -0.12
C ILE A 185 -21.35 10.53 0.25
N SER A 186 -22.21 10.24 1.23
CA SER A 186 -23.01 11.17 2.01
C SER A 186 -23.00 10.56 3.40
N GLU A 187 -22.15 10.99 4.34
CA GLU A 187 -22.36 12.19 5.17
C GLU A 187 -21.03 12.88 5.51
N HIS A 188 -20.54 13.71 4.58
CA HIS A 188 -19.85 14.99 4.81
C HIS A 188 -19.24 15.44 3.46
N GLY A 189 -20.13 15.86 2.55
CA GLY A 189 -19.85 16.93 1.59
C GLY A 189 -18.64 16.81 0.66
N THR A 190 -18.17 15.62 0.29
CA THR A 190 -17.11 15.51 -0.73
C THR A 190 -17.54 14.55 -1.85
N SER A 191 -17.99 15.12 -2.97
CA SER A 191 -18.29 14.38 -4.20
C SER A 191 -17.15 13.44 -4.59
N ARG A 192 -17.46 12.27 -5.15
CA ARG A 192 -16.49 11.29 -5.68
C ARG A 192 -15.47 11.94 -6.62
N GLY A 193 -15.86 12.97 -7.38
CA GLY A 193 -14.93 13.74 -8.21
C GLY A 193 -13.97 14.65 -7.43
N SER A 194 -14.39 15.16 -6.28
CA SER A 194 -13.57 16.00 -5.39
C SER A 194 -12.59 15.16 -4.57
N LEU A 195 -13.00 13.99 -4.07
CA LEU A 195 -12.11 13.13 -3.28
C LEU A 195 -11.01 12.51 -4.15
N VAL A 196 -11.36 12.03 -5.35
CA VAL A 196 -10.42 11.46 -6.32
C VAL A 196 -9.46 12.53 -6.86
N GLY A 197 -9.98 13.71 -7.22
CA GLY A 197 -9.16 14.81 -7.71
C GLY A 197 -8.17 15.31 -6.64
N THR A 198 -8.64 15.58 -5.43
CA THR A 198 -7.77 16.07 -4.35
C THR A 198 -6.77 15.02 -3.87
N HIS A 199 -7.14 13.73 -3.84
CA HIS A 199 -6.22 12.67 -3.40
C HIS A 199 -5.19 12.31 -4.48
N MET A 200 -5.57 12.28 -5.76
CA MET A 200 -4.58 12.11 -6.84
C MET A 200 -3.61 13.30 -6.88
N ILE A 201 -4.10 14.53 -6.66
CA ILE A 201 -3.24 15.71 -6.49
C ILE A 201 -2.31 15.54 -5.29
N TYR A 202 -2.81 15.05 -4.15
CA TYR A 202 -2.00 14.80 -2.96
C TYR A 202 -0.90 13.76 -3.22
N ILE A 203 -1.26 12.59 -3.78
CA ILE A 203 -0.31 11.54 -4.18
C ILE A 203 0.76 12.10 -5.13
N LEU A 204 0.35 12.84 -6.17
CA LEU A 204 1.28 13.46 -7.12
C LEU A 204 2.18 14.51 -6.46
N GLN A 205 1.67 15.31 -5.52
CA GLN A 205 2.45 16.26 -4.75
C GLN A 205 3.46 15.56 -3.84
N THR A 206 3.07 14.47 -3.17
CA THR A 206 3.99 13.65 -2.38
C THR A 206 5.05 12.99 -3.25
N HIS A 207 4.70 12.43 -4.41
CA HIS A 207 5.67 11.89 -5.35
C HIS A 207 6.62 12.96 -5.87
N THR A 208 6.14 14.16 -6.21
CA THR A 208 7.01 15.27 -6.66
C THR A 208 8.00 15.66 -5.56
N THR A 209 7.51 15.69 -4.32
CA THR A 209 8.31 15.98 -3.12
C THR A 209 9.34 14.88 -2.84
N LEU A 210 9.00 13.62 -3.08
CA LEU A 210 9.91 12.47 -2.95
C LEU A 210 10.94 12.43 -4.08
N ASP A 211 10.52 12.64 -5.32
CA ASP A 211 11.39 12.70 -6.51
C ASP A 211 12.40 13.84 -6.41
N GLY A 212 12.01 14.97 -5.78
CA GLY A 212 12.93 16.04 -5.43
C GLY A 212 14.03 15.56 -4.48
N ALA A 213 13.67 14.84 -3.42
CA ALA A 213 14.65 14.28 -2.48
C ALA A 213 15.53 13.19 -3.11
N LYS A 214 14.97 12.35 -3.99
CA LYS A 214 15.74 11.32 -4.72
C LYS A 214 16.74 11.92 -5.71
N ARG A 215 16.44 13.07 -6.31
CA ARG A 215 17.40 13.81 -7.15
C ARG A 215 18.53 14.45 -6.34
N THR A 216 18.20 15.06 -5.21
CA THR A 216 19.23 15.58 -4.28
C THR A 216 20.18 14.48 -3.83
N LEU A 217 19.67 13.27 -3.63
CA LEU A 217 20.45 12.06 -3.35
C LEU A 217 21.49 11.74 -4.42
N GLN A 218 21.05 11.66 -5.68
CA GLN A 218 21.92 11.31 -6.81
C GLN A 218 22.97 12.39 -7.11
N GLU A 219 22.66 13.66 -6.82
CA GLU A 219 23.62 14.77 -6.97
C GLU A 219 24.70 14.77 -5.87
N ILE A 220 24.38 14.30 -4.66
CA ILE A 220 25.33 14.19 -3.54
C ILE A 220 26.25 12.97 -3.70
N GLU A 221 25.73 11.84 -4.20
CA GLU A 221 26.51 10.62 -4.38
C GLU A 221 27.51 10.69 -5.55
N GLY A 222 27.40 11.69 -6.42
CA GLY A 222 28.24 11.82 -7.61
C GLY A 222 27.98 10.71 -8.64
N PRO A 223 28.38 10.90 -9.91
CA PRO A 223 28.23 9.84 -10.90
C PRO A 223 29.07 8.62 -10.50
N PRO A 224 28.59 7.38 -10.74
CA PRO A 224 29.41 6.19 -10.55
C PRO A 224 30.70 6.34 -11.36
N LEU A 225 31.84 6.18 -10.70
CA LEU A 225 33.16 6.20 -11.35
C LEU A 225 33.20 5.07 -12.39
N LEU A 226 32.84 5.41 -13.62
CA LEU A 226 33.07 4.58 -14.79
C LEU A 226 34.57 4.54 -15.04
N GLY A 227 35.18 3.38 -14.79
CA GLY A 227 36.42 2.95 -15.42
C GLY A 227 37.71 3.46 -14.79
N LEU A 228 38.23 2.68 -13.83
CA LEU A 228 39.67 2.44 -13.70
C LEU A 228 39.89 0.92 -13.66
N GLU A 229 39.57 0.27 -14.78
CA GLU A 229 40.25 -0.94 -15.22
C GLU A 229 40.97 -0.57 -16.51
N GLU A 230 42.24 -0.14 -16.36
CA GLU A 230 43.45 -0.58 -17.09
C GLU A 230 44.64 0.31 -16.69
#